data_AF-A0A519IHK3-F1
#
_entry.id   AF-A0A519IHK3-F1
#
_cell.length_a   1.000
_cell.length_b   1.000
_cell.length_c   1.000
_cell.angle_alpha   90.00
_cell.angle_beta   90.00
_cell.angle_gamma   90.00
#
_symmetry.space_group_name_H-M   'P 1'
#
loop_
_entity.id
_entity.type
_entity.pdbx_description
1 polymer ?
#
loop_
_entity_poly.entity_id
_entity_poly.type
_entity_poly.pdbx_seq_one_letter_code
_entity_poly.pdbx_strand_id
1 'polypeptide(L)'
;METCPTIRIKSAVEGIEFFVINEADFDPSKHERFDAAEKSAESTEPQPLTAAQLKEALIAKGIAFKGNASKADLQALLDAAEKSAE
;
A
#
# COMPACT_ATOMS: atom_id res chain seq x y z
N MET A 1 -9.12 31.70 -8.49
CA MET A 1 -7.68 31.39 -8.37
C MET A 1 -7.59 29.87 -8.33
N GLU A 2 -7.27 29.25 -9.46
CA GLU A 2 -7.07 27.81 -9.54
C GLU A 2 -5.83 27.48 -8.70
N THR A 3 -6.03 26.88 -7.54
CA THR A 3 -4.93 26.38 -6.72
C THR A 3 -4.45 25.10 -7.37
N CYS A 4 -3.48 25.21 -8.29
CA CYS A 4 -2.83 24.04 -8.87
C CYS A 4 -2.14 23.28 -7.74
N PRO A 5 -2.57 22.05 -7.40
CA PRO A 5 -1.91 21.26 -6.38
C PRO A 5 -0.49 20.95 -6.83
N THR A 6 0.47 21.09 -5.91
CA THR A 6 1.88 20.81 -6.14
C THR A 6 2.31 19.62 -5.29
N ILE A 7 3.17 18.77 -5.84
CA ILE A 7 3.72 17.59 -5.17
C ILE A 7 5.25 17.65 -5.14
N ARG A 8 5.85 16.83 -4.28
CA ARG A 8 7.31 16.66 -4.21
C ARG A 8 7.71 15.36 -4.90
N ILE A 9 8.75 15.42 -5.72
CA ILE A 9 9.33 14.26 -6.41
C ILE A 9 10.80 14.14 -6.05
N LYS A 10 11.32 12.91 -6.03
CA LYS A 10 12.74 12.64 -5.79
C LYS A 10 13.55 13.29 -6.89
N SER A 11 14.59 13.98 -6.47
CA SER A 11 15.53 14.56 -7.39
C SER A 11 16.54 13.51 -7.84
N ALA A 12 16.76 13.44 -9.15
CA ALA A 12 17.85 12.67 -9.75
C ALA A 12 19.17 13.46 -9.82
N VAL A 13 19.19 14.71 -9.33
CA VAL A 13 20.35 15.60 -9.34
C VAL A 13 21.07 15.52 -8.00
N GLU A 14 22.38 15.25 -8.02
CA GLU A 14 23.22 15.23 -6.81
C GLU A 14 23.17 16.58 -6.09
N GLY A 15 22.79 16.56 -4.81
CA GLY A 15 22.71 17.75 -3.95
C GLY A 15 21.32 18.39 -3.83
N ILE A 16 20.32 17.90 -4.56
CA ILE A 16 18.91 18.28 -4.37
C ILE A 16 18.16 17.06 -3.86
N GLU A 17 17.42 17.20 -2.77
CA GLU A 17 16.66 16.09 -2.16
C GLU A 17 15.32 15.86 -2.87
N PHE A 18 14.63 16.94 -3.24
CA PHE A 18 13.35 16.87 -3.95
C PHE A 18 13.11 18.07 -4.89
N PHE A 19 12.30 17.84 -5.93
CA PHE A 19 11.71 18.91 -6.75
C PHE A 19 10.23 19.07 -6.41
N VAL A 20 9.76 20.32 -6.38
CA VAL A 20 8.33 20.63 -6.28
C VAL A 20 7.81 20.85 -7.68
N ILE A 21 6.88 20.01 -8.13
CA ILE A 21 6.23 20.11 -9.43
C ILE A 21 4.72 20.24 -9.26
N ASN A 22 4.03 20.65 -10.32
CA ASN A 22 2.57 20.59 -10.35
C ASN A 22 2.14 19.12 -10.43
N GLU A 23 1.03 18.78 -9.78
CA GLU A 23 0.47 17.43 -9.83
C GLU A 23 0.11 17.02 -11.27
N ALA A 24 -0.35 17.96 -12.10
CA ALA A 24 -0.63 17.72 -13.51
C ALA A 24 0.61 17.37 -14.35
N ASP A 25 1.80 17.71 -13.88
CA ASP A 25 3.09 17.39 -14.52
C ASP A 25 3.71 16.10 -13.95
N PHE A 26 3.05 15.48 -12.96
CA PHE A 26 3.54 14.25 -12.37
C PHE A 26 3.34 13.07 -13.32
N ASP A 27 4.46 12.51 -13.78
CA ASP A 27 4.47 11.29 -14.57
C ASP A 27 5.05 10.15 -13.73
N PRO A 28 4.27 9.14 -13.32
CA PRO A 28 4.74 8.05 -12.46
C PRO A 28 5.81 7.17 -13.12
N SER A 29 6.01 7.28 -14.44
CA SER A 29 7.08 6.56 -15.14
C SER A 29 8.41 7.31 -15.12
N LYS A 30 8.40 8.62 -14.87
CA LYS A 30 9.60 9.49 -14.86
C LYS A 30 9.89 10.12 -13.49
N HIS A 31 8.86 10.27 -12.67
CA HIS A 31 8.91 10.93 -11.38
C HIS A 31 8.59 9.93 -10.27
N GLU A 32 9.48 9.82 -9.30
CA GLU A 32 9.23 9.08 -8.05
C GLU A 32 8.80 10.08 -6.98
N ARG A 33 7.69 9.84 -6.26
CA ARG A 33 7.26 10.79 -5.21
C ARG A 33 8.28 10.86 -4.07
N PHE A 34 8.50 12.08 -3.58
CA PHE A 34 9.35 12.32 -2.42
C PHE A 34 8.49 12.49 -1.17
N ASP A 35 8.22 11.36 -0.53
CA ASP A 35 7.51 11.32 0.72
C ASP A 35 8.48 11.54 1.90
N ALA A 36 8.76 12.82 2.17
CA ALA A 36 9.59 13.27 3.29
C ALA A 36 9.06 12.83 4.69
N ALA A 37 7.86 12.24 4.73
CA ALA A 37 7.18 11.74 5.93
C ALA A 37 7.12 10.21 6.01
N GLU A 38 7.71 9.46 5.07
CA GLU A 38 7.54 8.01 5.00
C GLU A 38 8.69 7.20 5.62
N LYS A 39 8.74 7.27 6.95
CA LYS A 39 9.04 6.08 7.76
C LYS A 39 7.76 5.48 8.36
N SER A 40 6.58 5.75 7.81
CA SER A 40 5.32 5.08 8.19
C SER A 40 4.19 5.41 7.21
N ALA A 41 3.74 4.37 6.50
CA ALA A 41 2.48 4.26 5.75
C ALA A 41 2.37 5.14 4.49
N GLU A 42 2.74 4.61 3.34
CA GLU A 42 1.84 4.01 2.35
C GLU A 42 2.67 3.59 1.09
N SER A 43 3.69 2.75 1.28
CA SER A 43 4.24 1.97 0.17
C SER A 43 3.20 0.96 -0.30
N THR A 44 2.95 1.00 -1.61
CA THR A 44 2.34 -0.06 -2.43
C THR A 44 3.28 -1.27 -2.49
N GLU A 45 3.50 -1.88 -1.32
CA GLU A 45 3.96 -3.25 -1.13
C GLU A 45 2.85 -3.95 -0.33
N PRO A 46 2.62 -5.26 -0.48
CA PRO A 46 1.60 -5.96 0.30
C PRO A 46 2.00 -5.86 1.77
N GLN A 47 1.44 -4.85 2.46
CA GLN A 47 1.51 -4.72 3.89
C GLN A 47 1.11 -6.09 4.44
N PRO A 48 1.95 -6.73 5.29
CA PRO A 48 1.69 -8.08 5.73
C PRO A 48 0.35 -8.08 6.46
N LEU A 49 -0.72 -8.51 5.78
CA LEU A 49 -2.10 -8.32 6.20
C LEU A 49 -2.19 -8.58 7.71
N THR A 50 -2.64 -7.58 8.46
CA THR A 50 -2.71 -7.74 9.91
C THR A 50 -3.68 -8.86 10.23
N ALA A 51 -3.56 -9.50 11.40
CA ALA A 51 -4.47 -10.58 11.76
C ALA A 51 -5.95 -10.12 11.74
N ALA A 52 -6.21 -8.83 11.96
CA ALA A 52 -7.52 -8.22 11.76
C ALA A 52 -7.97 -8.28 10.28
N GLN A 53 -7.15 -7.80 9.36
CA GLN A 53 -7.45 -7.82 7.93
C GLN A 53 -7.64 -9.25 7.38
N LEU A 54 -6.84 -10.21 7.84
CA LEU A 54 -7.02 -11.62 7.46
C LEU A 54 -8.35 -12.17 7.95
N LYS A 55 -8.77 -11.84 9.18
CA LYS A 55 -10.07 -12.23 9.72
C LYS A 55 -11.20 -11.59 8.91
N GLU A 56 -11.10 -10.30 8.60
CA GLU A 56 -12.10 -9.59 7.80
C GLU A 56 -12.22 -10.19 6.39
N ALA A 57 -11.10 -10.49 5.74
CA ALA A 57 -11.09 -11.12 4.42
C ALA A 57 -11.71 -12.52 4.45
N LEU A 58 -11.43 -13.31 5.50
CA LEU A 58 -12.07 -14.61 5.70
C LEU A 58 -13.59 -14.47 5.94
N ILE A 59 -14.02 -13.52 6.78
CA ILE A 59 -15.45 -13.23 7.01
C ILE A 59 -16.12 -12.81 5.68
N ALA A 60 -15.48 -11.93 4.92
CA ALA A 60 -15.99 -11.42 3.65
C ALA A 60 -16.15 -12.55 2.61
N LYS A 61 -15.25 -13.53 2.62
CA LYS A 61 -15.33 -14.73 1.77
C LYS A 61 -16.25 -15.81 2.36
N GLY A 62 -16.82 -15.60 3.56
CA GLY A 62 -17.69 -16.56 4.24
C GLY A 62 -16.95 -17.76 4.85
N ILE A 63 -15.64 -17.65 5.09
CA ILE A 63 -14.79 -18.70 5.62
C ILE A 63 -14.76 -18.60 7.14
N ALA A 64 -15.25 -19.64 7.82
CA ALA A 64 -15.19 -19.73 9.27
C ALA A 64 -13.75 -20.01 9.74
N PHE A 65 -13.25 -19.18 10.66
CA PHE A 65 -11.98 -19.41 11.36
C PHE A 65 -12.20 -19.42 12.87
N LYS A 66 -11.28 -20.05 13.60
CA LYS A 66 -11.30 -20.03 15.07
C LYS A 66 -10.88 -18.63 15.54
N GLY A 67 -11.63 -17.98 16.43
CA GLY A 67 -11.31 -16.61 16.90
C GLY A 67 -9.91 -16.45 17.50
N ASN A 68 -9.34 -17.55 18.01
CA ASN A 68 -7.98 -17.68 18.52
C ASN A 68 -6.99 -18.34 17.54
N ALA A 69 -7.30 -18.36 16.24
CA ALA A 69 -6.38 -18.83 15.20
C ALA A 69 -5.20 -17.86 15.07
N SER A 70 -4.01 -18.43 14.85
CA SER A 70 -2.79 -17.67 14.65
C SER A 70 -2.84 -16.94 13.31
N LYS A 71 -2.05 -15.87 13.16
CA LYS A 71 -1.90 -15.14 11.88
C LYS A 71 -1.57 -16.11 10.72
N ALA A 72 -0.72 -17.10 10.98
CA ALA A 72 -0.36 -18.12 10.00
C ALA A 72 -1.56 -18.96 9.52
N ASP A 73 -2.40 -19.45 10.44
CA ASP A 73 -3.62 -20.18 10.08
C ASP A 73 -4.60 -19.30 9.29
N LEU A 74 -4.79 -18.05 9.72
CA LEU A 74 -5.69 -17.11 9.03
C LEU A 74 -5.21 -16.80 7.61
N GLN A 75 -3.90 -16.62 7.43
CA GLN A 75 -3.29 -16.41 6.11
C GLN A 75 -3.44 -17.64 5.23
N ALA A 76 -3.17 -18.85 5.76
CA ALA A 76 -3.28 -20.09 5.02
C ALA A 76 -4.72 -20.38 4.57
N LEU A 77 -5.72 -20.09 5.42
CA LEU A 77 -7.13 -20.21 5.06
C LEU A 77 -7.52 -19.24 3.95
N LEU A 78 -7.01 -18.01 4.01
CA LEU A 78 -7.31 -16.99 3.01
C LEU A 78 -6.66 -17.33 1.67
N ASP A 79 -5.37 -17.70 1.69
CA ASP A 79 -4.62 -18.14 0.50
C ASP A 79 -5.25 -19.37 -0.14
N ALA A 80 -5.61 -20.38 0.65
CA ALA A 80 -6.27 -21.58 0.15
C ALA A 80 -7.63 -21.28 -0.50
N ALA A 81 -8.39 -20.33 0.05
CA ALA A 81 -9.65 -19.89 -0.54
C ALA A 81 -9.47 -19.06 -1.80
N GLU A 82 -8.48 -18.17 -1.86
CA GLU A 82 -8.16 -17.38 -3.06
C GLU A 82 -7.68 -18.30 -4.19
N LYS A 83 -6.83 -19.28 -3.87
CA LYS A 83 -6.31 -20.26 -4.82
C LYS A 83 -7.36 -21.24 -5.35
N SER A 84 -8.43 -21.47 -4.61
CA SER A 84 -9.54 -22.34 -5.03
C SER A 84 -10.64 -21.59 -5.79
N ALA A 85 -10.57 -20.25 -5.85
CA ALA A 85 -11.53 -19.39 -6.54
C ALA A 85 -11.13 -19.02 -7.97
N GLU A 86 -10.01 -19.58 -8.47
CA GLU A 86 -9.49 -19.43 -9.83
C GLU A 86 -9.79 -20.68 -10.68
#